data_AF-A0A968TWY1-F1
#
_entry.id   AF-A0A968TWY1-F1
#
_cell.length_a   1.000
_cell.length_b   1.000
_cell.length_c   1.000
_cell.angle_alpha   90.00
_cell.angle_beta   90.00
_cell.angle_gamma   90.00
#
_symmetry.space_group_name_H-M   'P 1'
#
loop_
_entity.id
_entity.type
_entity.pdbx_description
1 polymer ?
#
loop_
_entity_poly.entity_id
_entity_poly.type
_entity_poly.pdbx_seq_one_letter_code
_entity_poly.pdbx_strand_id
1 'polypeptide(L)' 'MKIEGFQAVEVLSPSGDLREAAANLFAALHRLDAAGLDVILAEYVPEMGLGRAINDRLRRAAHP' A
#
# COMPACT_ATOMS: atom_id res chain seq x y z
N MET A 1 -4.30 -3.77 14.40
CA MET A 1 -5.35 -2.75 14.18
C MET A 1 -6.41 -3.37 13.29
N LYS A 2 -7.64 -3.61 13.79
CA LYS A 2 -8.76 -4.03 12.93
C LYS A 2 -9.36 -2.74 12.38
N ILE A 3 -9.23 -2.52 11.08
CA ILE A 3 -9.99 -1.46 10.42
C ILE A 3 -11.31 -2.09 10.03
N GLU A 4 -12.38 -1.69 10.71
CA GLU A 4 -13.72 -2.19 10.44
C GLU A 4 -14.17 -1.74 9.03
N GLY A 5 -14.91 -2.61 8.33
CA GLY A 5 -15.43 -2.30 6.98
C GLY A 5 -14.55 -2.72 5.80
N PHE A 6 -13.38 -3.33 6.04
CA PHE A 6 -12.51 -3.84 4.97
C PHE A 6 -12.38 -5.37 5.02
N GLN A 7 -12.47 -6.03 3.86
CA GLN A 7 -12.30 -7.48 3.75
C GLN A 7 -10.84 -7.91 4.03
N ALA A 8 -9.87 -7.09 3.63
CA ALA A 8 -8.46 -7.30 3.90
C ALA A 8 -7.75 -5.95 4.14
N VAL A 9 -6.74 -5.96 4.99
CA VAL A 9 -5.93 -4.78 5.33
C VAL A 9 -4.46 -5.20 5.36
N GLU A 10 -3.61 -4.45 4.66
CA GLU A 10 -2.17 -4.64 4.66
C GLU A 10 -1.49 -3.41 5.27
N VAL A 11 -0.63 -3.63 6.26
CA VAL A 11 0.17 -2.58 6.88
C VAL A 11 1.58 -2.67 6.29
N LEU A 12 1.98 -1.67 5.49
CA LEU A 12 3.26 -1.70 4.78
C LEU A 12 4.46 -1.53 5.72
N SER A 13 4.30 -0.73 6.78
CA SER A 13 5.32 -0.57 7.82
C SER A 13 4.64 -0.29 9.16
N PRO A 14 4.65 -1.24 10.11
CA PRO A 14 4.18 -0.98 11.46
C PRO A 14 5.00 0.08 12.20
N SER A 15 6.26 0.29 11.79
CA SER A 15 7.17 1.28 12.37
C SER A 15 7.05 2.69 11.77
N GLY A 16 6.39 2.82 10.61
CA GLY A 16 6.34 4.06 9.84
C GLY A 16 7.60 4.34 9.00
N ASP A 17 8.54 3.39 8.90
CA ASP A 17 9.75 3.52 8.09
C ASP A 17 9.44 3.36 6.59
N LEU A 18 9.83 4.36 5.79
CA LEU A 18 9.56 4.38 4.35
C LEU A 18 10.34 3.31 3.56
N ARG A 19 11.48 2.83 4.07
CA ARG A 19 12.23 1.71 3.47
C ARG A 19 11.50 0.40 3.69
N GLU A 20 10.99 0.17 4.91
CA GLU A 20 10.15 -0.99 5.21
C GLU A 20 8.88 -0.96 4.35
N ALA A 21 8.21 0.19 4.27
CA ALA A 21 7.02 0.34 3.45
C ALA A 21 7.28 0.07 1.96
N ALA A 22 8.39 0.59 1.41
CA ALA A 22 8.78 0.36 0.02
C ALA A 22 9.07 -1.13 -0.25
N ALA A 23 9.77 -1.80 0.67
CA ALA A 23 10.11 -3.22 0.54
C ALA A 23 8.87 -4.12 0.56
N ASN A 24 7.86 -3.76 1.35
CA ASN A 24 6.65 -4.55 1.52
C ASN A 24 5.55 -4.26 0.48
N LEU A 25 5.61 -3.10 -0.21
CA LEU A 25 4.54 -2.60 -1.08
C LEU A 25 4.06 -3.64 -2.12
N PHE A 26 4.98 -4.23 -2.89
CA PHE A 26 4.59 -5.17 -3.95
C PHE A 26 3.98 -6.46 -3.41
N ALA A 27 4.56 -6.99 -2.33
CA ALA A 27 4.05 -8.20 -1.71
C ALA A 27 2.63 -7.98 -1.15
N ALA A 28 2.37 -6.80 -0.56
CA ALA A 28 1.05 -6.42 -0.09
C ALA A 28 0.05 -6.29 -1.24
N LEU A 29 0.41 -5.57 -2.32
CA LEU A 29 -0.45 -5.43 -3.49
C LEU A 29 -0.79 -6.79 -4.12
N HIS A 30 0.16 -7.71 -4.24
CA HIS A 30 -0.11 -9.06 -4.74
C HIS A 30 -1.04 -9.88 -3.83
N ARG A 31 -0.92 -9.75 -2.51
CA ARG A 31 -1.84 -10.42 -1.57
C ARG A 31 -3.26 -9.87 -1.67
N LEU A 32 -3.39 -8.55 -1.82
CA LEU A 32 -4.69 -7.89 -1.99
C LEU A 32 -5.34 -8.22 -3.33
N ASP A 33 -4.56 -8.26 -4.41
CA ASP A 33 -5.02 -8.68 -5.75
C ASP A 33 -5.51 -10.14 -5.74
N ALA A 34 -4.75 -11.04 -5.12
CA ALA A 34 -5.12 -12.45 -4.97
C ALA A 34 -6.36 -12.68 -4.09
N ALA A 35 -6.74 -11.69 -3.27
CA ALA A 35 -7.95 -11.75 -2.46
C ALA A 35 -9.24 -11.45 -3.28
N GLY A 36 -9.12 -11.11 -4.57
CA GLY A 36 -10.26 -10.92 -5.47
C GLY A 36 -11.13 -9.73 -5.10
N LEU A 37 -10.51 -8.64 -4.62
CA LEU A 37 -11.19 -7.43 -4.18
C LEU A 37 -11.61 -6.57 -5.39
N ASP A 38 -12.77 -5.92 -5.30
CA ASP A 38 -13.22 -4.98 -6.35
C ASP A 38 -12.37 -3.70 -6.37
N VAL A 39 -11.94 -3.23 -5.20
CA VAL A 39 -11.21 -1.97 -5.02
C VAL A 39 -10.19 -2.10 -3.89
N ILE A 40 -9.00 -1.55 -4.10
CA ILE A 40 -7.99 -1.34 -3.04
C ILE A 40 -7.94 0.16 -2.73
N LEU A 41 -8.15 0.53 -1.47
CA LEU A 41 -7.90 1.88 -0.97
C LEU A 41 -6.50 1.93 -0.36
N ALA A 42 -5.70 2.92 -0.76
CA ALA A 42 -4.36 3.12 -0.25
C ALA A 42 -4.18 4.56 0.25
N GLU A 43 -3.56 4.70 1.41
CA GLU A 43 -3.13 6.00 1.93
C GLU A 43 -1.78 6.38 1.31
N TYR A 44 -1.61 7.67 0.99
CA TYR A 44 -0.32 8.18 0.58
C TYR A 44 0.60 8.34 1.79
N VAL A 45 1.87 8.03 1.59
CA VAL A 45 2.94 8.31 2.56
C VAL A 45 3.49 9.72 2.36
N PRO A 46 4.27 10.28 3.30
CA PRO A 46 4.90 11.60 3.12
C PRO A 46 5.68 11.72 1.80
N GLU A 47 5.46 12.80 1.06
CA GLU A 47 6.02 13.04 -0.29
C GLU A 47 7.51 13.45 -0.27
N MET A 48 8.35 12.69 0.42
CA MET A 48 9.78 12.95 0.57
C MET A 48 10.61 11.67 0.46
N GLY A 49 11.82 11.79 -0.07
CA GLY A 49 12.72 10.64 -0.25
C GLY A 49 12.01 9.47 -0.96
N LEU A 50 12.04 8.29 -0.32
CA LEU A 50 11.38 7.08 -0.82
C LEU A 50 9.86 7.19 -0.92
N GLY A 51 9.22 8.04 -0.11
CA GLY A 51 7.77 8.21 -0.12
C GLY A 51 7.24 8.73 -1.46
N ARG A 52 8.03 9.54 -2.17
CA ARG A 52 7.70 9.95 -3.55
C ARG A 52 7.60 8.76 -4.51
N ALA A 53 8.56 7.83 -4.42
CA ALA A 53 8.58 6.64 -5.26
C ALA A 53 7.44 5.67 -4.93
N ILE A 54 7.10 5.53 -3.64
CA ILE A 54 5.94 4.75 -3.17
C ILE A 54 4.64 5.33 -3.76
N ASN A 55 4.41 6.63 -3.57
CA ASN A 55 3.20 7.29 -4.05
C ASN A 55 3.10 7.28 -5.57
N ASP A 56 4.22 7.48 -6.28
CA ASP A 56 4.29 7.33 -7.74
C ASP A 56 3.88 5.92 -8.19
N ARG A 57 4.31 4.87 -7.48
CA ARG A 57 3.88 3.50 -7.78
C ARG A 57 2.40 3.28 -7.51
N LEU A 58 1.85 3.80 -6.41
CA LEU A 58 0.43 3.74 -6.10
C LEU A 58 -0.42 4.45 -7.17
N ARG A 59 -0.01 5.65 -7.60
CA ARG A 59 -0.69 6.40 -8.67
C ARG A 59 -0.71 5.63 -9.97
N ARG A 60 0.42 5.03 -10.36
CA ARG A 60 0.48 4.18 -11.56
C ARG A 60 -0.35 2.92 -11.42
N ALA A 61 -0.51 2.36 -10.22
CA ALA A 61 -1.35 1.19 -10.01
C ALA A 61 -2.85 1.54 -10.08
N ALA A 62 -3.22 2.78 -9.75
CA ALA A 62 -4.60 3.27 -9.79
C ALA A 62 -5.12 3.62 -11.21
N HIS A 63 -4.24 3.63 -12.21
CA HIS A 63 -4.57 3.95 -13.60
C HIS A 63 -4.02 2.84 -14.51
N PRO A 64 -4.85 2.16 -15.32
CA PRO A 64 -4.39 1.18 -16.30
C PRO A 64 -3.45 1.78 -17.35
#